data_AF-A0A975M986-F1
#
_entry.id   AF-A0A975M986-F1
#
_cell.length_a   1.000
_cell.length_b   1.000
_cell.length_c   1.000
_cell.angle_alpha   90.00
_cell.angle_beta   90.00
_cell.angle_gamma   90.00
#
_symmetry.space_group_name_H-M   'P 1'
#
loop_
_entity.id
_entity.type
_entity.pdbx_description
1 polymer ?
#
loop_
_entity_poly.entity_id
_entity_poly.type
_entity_poly.pdbx_seq_one_letter_code
_entity_poly.pdbx_strand_id
1 'polypeptide(L)'
;MRLFVIMCLPLVAGACATASAEADLPAATISASEAASDTEEVGDSELRTGALAWVAENYGDGVGTTYGEIDLDGDGTMEALVYLDGPTVCGSGGCNLVVLRRASSGFQVLGRTTVTRLPLGVLDSSTGTMRDLWVTVGGGGLPTGYRKLTWQGTAYPSNPTVAPAETIDQMGETIIAADKPAG
;
A
#
# COMPACT_ATOMS: atom_id res chain seq x y z
N MET A 1 -59.19 -50.26 -4.02
CA MET A 1 -60.60 -49.84 -3.97
C MET A 1 -60.86 -49.11 -2.66
N ARG A 2 -60.80 -47.78 -2.68
CA ARG A 2 -61.58 -46.84 -1.86
C ARG A 2 -61.27 -45.44 -2.37
N LEU A 3 -62.17 -44.99 -3.22
CA LEU A 3 -62.32 -43.67 -3.79
C LEU A 3 -63.22 -42.88 -2.81
N PHE A 4 -62.87 -41.64 -2.46
CA PHE A 4 -63.63 -40.41 -2.74
C PHE A 4 -63.07 -39.27 -1.87
N VAL A 5 -62.41 -38.25 -2.46
CA VAL A 5 -62.92 -36.92 -2.90
C VAL A 5 -63.37 -36.07 -1.69
N ILE A 6 -62.89 -34.84 -1.45
CA ILE A 6 -63.43 -33.54 -1.92
C ILE A 6 -62.61 -32.48 -1.15
N MET A 7 -61.78 -31.67 -1.82
CA MET A 7 -62.07 -30.28 -2.23
C MET A 7 -62.00 -29.29 -1.06
N CYS A 8 -61.12 -28.28 -1.16
CA CYS A 8 -61.46 -26.85 -1.32
C CYS A 8 -60.27 -25.96 -0.89
N LEU A 9 -59.61 -25.34 -1.87
CA LEU A 9 -58.93 -24.03 -1.76
C LEU A 9 -60.03 -22.96 -1.52
N PRO A 10 -59.83 -21.81 -0.82
CA PRO A 10 -58.88 -20.72 -1.16
C PRO A 10 -58.14 -20.13 0.08
N LEU A 11 -56.94 -19.55 -0.05
CA LEU A 11 -56.58 -18.16 -0.44
C LEU A 11 -56.91 -17.07 0.61
N VAL A 12 -55.92 -16.18 0.81
CA VAL A 12 -55.98 -14.75 1.19
C VAL A 12 -55.49 -14.34 2.59
N ALA A 13 -54.29 -13.75 2.57
CA ALA A 13 -53.82 -12.45 3.10
C ALA A 13 -54.32 -11.85 4.43
N GLY A 14 -53.38 -11.16 5.10
CA GLY A 14 -53.63 -10.13 6.12
C GLY A 14 -52.66 -10.28 7.29
N ALA A 15 -51.49 -9.66 7.28
CA ALA A 15 -51.21 -8.25 7.61
C ALA A 15 -51.39 -7.87 9.09
N CYS A 16 -50.32 -7.22 9.58
CA CYS A 16 -50.28 -6.16 10.59
C CYS A 16 -50.46 -6.51 12.09
N ALA A 17 -49.33 -6.34 12.79
CA ALA A 17 -49.13 -5.63 14.05
C ALA A 17 -50.09 -5.88 15.22
N THR A 18 -49.50 -6.21 16.38
CA THR A 18 -49.62 -5.37 17.59
C THR A 18 -48.47 -5.68 18.54
N ALA A 19 -47.68 -4.65 18.84
CA ALA A 19 -46.87 -4.60 20.05
C ALA A 19 -47.79 -4.36 21.25
N SER A 20 -47.57 -5.07 22.34
CA SER A 20 -47.82 -4.60 23.70
C SER A 20 -46.80 -5.25 24.62
N ALA A 21 -45.97 -4.40 25.22
CA ALA A 21 -45.18 -4.66 26.41
C ALA A 21 -46.13 -5.04 27.59
N GLU A 22 -45.71 -5.55 28.74
CA GLU A 22 -44.61 -5.18 29.64
C GLU A 22 -44.46 -6.32 30.66
N ALA A 23 -43.24 -6.61 31.12
CA ALA A 23 -42.94 -6.88 32.55
C ALA A 23 -41.51 -7.39 32.76
N ASP A 24 -40.82 -6.67 33.65
CA ASP A 24 -39.88 -7.17 34.66
C ASP A 24 -38.44 -7.55 34.25
N LEU A 25 -37.51 -6.69 34.66
CA LEU A 25 -36.06 -6.91 34.75
C LEU A 25 -35.75 -7.68 36.06
N PRO A 26 -34.64 -8.45 36.16
CA PRO A 26 -33.42 -7.75 36.57
C PRO A 26 -32.11 -8.26 35.95
N ALA A 27 -31.21 -7.29 35.77
CA ALA A 27 -29.77 -7.36 36.01
C ALA A 27 -29.00 -8.55 35.42
N ALA A 28 -28.63 -8.43 34.15
CA ALA A 28 -27.36 -8.94 33.67
C ALA A 28 -26.54 -7.76 33.17
N THR A 29 -25.51 -7.38 33.94
CA THR A 29 -24.45 -6.46 33.54
C THR A 29 -23.75 -7.07 32.33
N ILE A 30 -24.13 -6.64 31.13
CA ILE A 30 -23.37 -6.91 29.92
C ILE A 30 -22.44 -5.72 29.76
N SER A 31 -21.20 -5.95 30.17
CA SER A 31 -20.04 -5.15 29.79
C SER A 31 -19.93 -5.19 28.27
N ALA A 32 -20.64 -4.31 27.57
CA ALA A 32 -20.44 -4.08 26.15
C ALA A 32 -19.19 -3.22 26.01
N SER A 33 -18.07 -3.93 25.84
CA SER A 33 -16.80 -3.39 25.39
C SER A 33 -17.03 -2.58 24.12
N GLU A 34 -16.98 -1.26 24.25
CA GLU A 34 -16.63 -0.35 23.16
C GLU A 34 -15.16 -0.62 22.80
N ALA A 35 -14.92 -1.71 22.09
CA ALA A 35 -13.68 -1.95 21.36
C ALA A 35 -14.01 -1.82 19.87
N ALA A 36 -14.27 -0.57 19.47
CA ALA A 36 -14.31 -0.16 18.08
C ALA A 36 -13.37 1.04 17.95
N SER A 37 -12.08 0.76 18.04
CA SER A 37 -10.95 1.54 17.54
C SER A 37 -9.72 0.67 17.77
N ASP A 38 -8.67 0.84 16.97
CA ASP A 38 -7.37 0.16 17.09
C ASP A 38 -7.25 -1.18 16.35
N THR A 39 -7.53 -1.19 15.05
CA THR A 39 -6.96 -2.26 14.17
C THR A 39 -6.23 -1.72 12.94
N GLU A 40 -6.30 -0.41 12.64
CA GLU A 40 -5.70 0.11 11.40
C GLU A 40 -4.34 0.82 11.59
N GLU A 41 -3.83 0.97 12.82
CA GLU A 41 -2.55 1.66 13.09
C GLU A 41 -1.38 0.70 13.40
N VAL A 42 -1.66 -0.61 13.58
CA VAL A 42 -0.65 -1.59 14.00
C VAL A 42 0.15 -2.11 12.79
N GLY A 43 -0.49 -2.26 11.63
CA GLY A 43 0.12 -2.78 10.40
C GLY A 43 1.22 -1.87 9.83
N ASP A 44 0.91 -0.57 9.71
CA ASP A 44 1.82 0.45 9.19
C ASP A 44 3.09 0.56 10.06
N SER A 45 2.92 0.52 11.39
CA SER A 45 4.04 0.59 12.33
C SER A 45 5.00 -0.62 12.21
N GLU A 46 4.46 -1.81 11.95
CA GLU A 46 5.24 -3.04 11.80
C GLU A 46 5.97 -3.08 10.46
N LEU A 47 5.28 -2.72 9.36
CA LEU A 47 5.88 -2.63 8.03
C LEU A 47 7.06 -1.67 8.04
N ARG A 48 6.85 -0.46 8.57
CA ARG A 48 7.90 0.56 8.69
C ARG A 48 9.07 0.06 9.51
N THR A 49 8.81 -0.46 10.71
CA THR A 49 9.88 -0.95 11.61
C THR A 49 10.67 -2.08 10.95
N GLY A 50 9.99 -3.04 10.32
CA GLY A 50 10.62 -4.14 9.61
C GLY A 50 11.44 -3.67 8.40
N ALA A 51 10.91 -2.75 7.60
CA ALA A 51 11.60 -2.23 6.42
C ALA A 51 12.87 -1.46 6.81
N LEU A 52 12.81 -0.64 7.86
CA LEU A 52 13.98 0.09 8.36
C LEU A 52 15.02 -0.84 8.98
N ALA A 53 14.59 -1.89 9.69
CA ALA A 53 15.50 -2.93 10.19
C ALA A 53 16.18 -3.69 9.04
N TRP A 54 15.41 -4.04 8.00
CA TRP A 54 15.95 -4.67 6.80
C TRP A 54 16.98 -3.76 6.10
N VAL A 55 16.73 -2.45 6.01
CA VAL A 55 17.70 -1.50 5.46
C VAL A 55 18.97 -1.47 6.30
N ALA A 56 18.87 -1.39 7.63
CA ALA A 56 20.02 -1.39 8.51
C ALA A 56 20.87 -2.67 8.36
N GLU A 57 20.23 -3.84 8.22
CA GLU A 57 20.90 -5.12 7.98
C GLU A 57 21.62 -5.17 6.61
N ASN A 58 21.03 -4.58 5.57
CA ASN A 58 21.53 -4.69 4.19
C ASN A 58 22.48 -3.56 3.77
N TYR A 59 22.38 -2.38 4.39
CA TYR A 59 23.13 -1.17 4.00
C TYR A 59 23.93 -0.55 5.16
N GLY A 60 23.73 -1.03 6.39
CA GLY A 60 24.32 -0.46 7.61
C GLY A 60 23.39 0.54 8.29
N ASP A 61 23.62 0.75 9.59
CA ASP A 61 22.87 1.64 10.47
C ASP A 61 23.13 3.14 10.21
N GLY A 62 24.20 3.46 9.47
CA GLY A 62 24.57 4.83 9.10
C GLY A 62 23.86 5.40 7.86
N VAL A 63 22.96 4.64 7.22
CA VAL A 63 22.21 5.08 6.03
C VAL A 63 20.93 5.80 6.46
N GLY A 64 20.80 7.06 6.07
CA GLY A 64 19.57 7.83 6.22
C GLY A 64 18.44 7.24 5.37
N THR A 65 17.20 7.40 5.82
CA THR A 65 16.03 6.88 5.10
C THR A 65 14.88 7.87 5.10
N THR A 66 14.26 8.04 3.94
CA THR A 66 12.92 8.64 3.82
C THR A 66 11.98 7.53 3.36
N TYR A 67 10.81 7.46 3.97
CA TYR A 67 9.94 6.31 3.90
C TYR A 67 8.53 6.70 3.49
N GLY A 68 7.90 5.88 2.65
CA GLY A 68 6.48 5.95 2.36
C GLY A 68 5.91 4.55 2.11
N GLU A 69 4.58 4.43 2.25
CA GLU A 69 3.83 3.20 2.08
C GLU A 69 2.75 3.40 1.03
N ILE A 70 2.51 2.37 0.25
CA ILE A 70 1.40 2.34 -0.71
C ILE A 70 1.09 0.90 -1.07
N ASP A 71 -0.19 0.59 -1.24
CA ASP A 71 -0.65 -0.68 -1.80
C ASP A 71 -0.40 -0.68 -3.32
N LEU A 72 0.63 -1.43 -3.77
CA LEU A 72 1.02 -1.45 -5.18
C LEU A 72 0.23 -2.46 -5.99
N ASP A 73 -0.29 -3.53 -5.40
CA ASP A 73 -1.07 -4.56 -6.12
C ASP A 73 -2.57 -4.60 -5.82
N GLY A 74 -3.03 -3.73 -4.92
CA GLY A 74 -4.44 -3.59 -4.55
C GLY A 74 -4.95 -4.71 -3.65
N ASP A 75 -4.06 -5.44 -2.98
CA ASP A 75 -4.43 -6.58 -2.12
C ASP A 75 -4.79 -6.17 -0.68
N GLY A 76 -4.67 -4.88 -0.35
CA GLY A 76 -4.89 -4.33 0.99
C GLY A 76 -3.67 -4.39 1.90
N THR A 77 -2.55 -4.95 1.44
CA THR A 77 -1.25 -4.97 2.12
C THR A 77 -0.35 -3.89 1.53
N MET A 78 0.21 -3.04 2.39
CA MET A 78 1.11 -1.99 1.93
C MET A 78 2.49 -2.54 1.52
N GLU A 79 3.04 -1.98 0.45
CA GLU A 79 4.47 -2.05 0.14
C GLU A 79 5.21 -0.82 0.64
N ALA A 80 6.46 -1.03 1.07
CA ALA A 80 7.33 0.03 1.52
C ALA A 80 8.18 0.56 0.36
N LEU A 81 8.16 1.88 0.16
CA LEU A 81 9.13 2.62 -0.65
C LEU A 81 10.12 3.28 0.32
N VAL A 82 11.39 2.94 0.19
CA VAL A 82 12.46 3.46 1.05
C VAL A 82 13.52 4.15 0.20
N TYR A 83 13.54 5.47 0.24
CA TYR A 83 14.60 6.28 -0.34
C TYR A 83 15.78 6.33 0.62
N LEU A 84 16.95 5.90 0.16
CA LEU A 84 18.17 5.81 0.97
C LEU A 84 19.01 7.08 0.78
N ASP A 85 19.58 7.58 1.86
CA ASP A 85 20.52 8.70 1.84
C ASP A 85 21.84 8.32 2.54
N GLY A 86 22.97 8.63 1.92
CA GLY A 86 24.30 8.34 2.46
C GLY A 86 25.38 8.15 1.40
N PRO A 87 26.66 8.23 1.80
CA PRO A 87 27.79 8.28 0.87
C PRO A 87 27.98 7.00 0.05
N THR A 88 27.45 5.86 0.49
CA THR A 88 27.54 4.56 -0.20
C THR A 88 26.33 4.26 -1.08
N VAL A 89 25.23 4.98 -0.89
CA VAL A 89 23.93 4.77 -1.57
C VAL A 89 23.51 5.96 -2.43
N CYS A 90 24.28 7.05 -2.38
CA CYS A 90 24.10 8.26 -3.17
C CYS A 90 25.35 8.62 -3.96
N GLY A 91 25.13 9.24 -5.12
CA GLY A 91 26.16 9.92 -5.89
C GLY A 91 25.60 11.21 -6.52
N SER A 92 26.37 11.81 -7.43
CA SER A 92 25.94 13.03 -8.13
C SER A 92 24.69 12.84 -8.99
N GLY A 93 24.41 11.61 -9.41
CA GLY A 93 23.22 11.22 -10.15
C GLY A 93 21.97 10.99 -9.29
N GLY A 94 22.05 11.06 -7.96
CA GLY A 94 20.95 10.75 -7.05
C GLY A 94 21.25 9.54 -6.17
N CYS A 95 20.23 9.05 -5.48
CA CYS A 95 20.36 8.00 -4.49
C CYS A 95 19.56 6.74 -4.87
N ASN A 96 19.66 5.72 -4.02
CA ASN A 96 18.94 4.46 -4.18
C ASN A 96 17.53 4.55 -3.61
N LEU A 97 16.56 4.02 -4.35
CA LEU A 97 15.23 3.65 -3.90
C LEU A 97 15.16 2.13 -3.74
N VAL A 98 14.62 1.65 -2.63
CA VAL A 98 14.29 0.24 -2.43
C VAL A 98 12.78 0.09 -2.30
N VAL A 99 12.22 -0.91 -2.97
CA VAL A 99 10.80 -1.27 -2.87
C VAL A 99 10.70 -2.64 -2.23
N LEU A 100 9.94 -2.75 -1.14
CA LEU A 100 9.86 -3.94 -0.30
C LEU A 100 8.41 -4.38 -0.10
N ARG A 101 8.21 -5.69 -0.10
CA ARG A 101 6.95 -6.37 0.23
C ARG A 101 7.17 -7.32 1.40
N ARG A 102 6.21 -7.38 2.32
CA ARG A 102 6.23 -8.39 3.40
C ARG A 102 6.08 -9.79 2.80
N ALA A 103 6.91 -10.71 3.27
CA ALA A 103 6.83 -12.12 2.98
C ALA A 103 6.87 -12.92 4.29
N SER A 104 6.53 -14.21 4.23
CA SER A 104 6.54 -15.09 5.41
C SER A 104 7.90 -15.18 6.11
N SER A 105 9.00 -14.94 5.40
CA SER A 105 10.37 -14.98 5.91
C SER A 105 11.08 -13.62 5.88
N GLY A 106 10.35 -12.51 6.05
CA GLY A 106 10.91 -11.16 6.07
C GLY A 106 10.41 -10.31 4.92
N PHE A 107 11.31 -9.83 4.06
CA PHE A 107 10.97 -8.96 2.93
C PHE A 107 11.36 -9.55 1.58
N GLN A 108 10.42 -9.52 0.66
CA GLN A 108 10.69 -9.64 -0.76
C GLN A 108 11.12 -8.27 -1.31
N VAL A 109 12.23 -8.23 -2.04
CA VAL A 109 12.69 -7.01 -2.71
C VAL A 109 12.02 -6.92 -4.08
N LEU A 110 11.15 -5.94 -4.25
CA LEU A 110 10.48 -5.63 -5.51
C LEU A 110 11.28 -4.63 -6.36
N GLY A 111 12.33 -4.02 -5.82
CA GLY A 111 13.18 -3.12 -6.59
C GLY A 111 14.36 -2.58 -5.81
N ARG A 112 15.48 -2.37 -6.51
CA ARG A 112 16.64 -1.59 -6.06
C ARG A 112 17.02 -0.66 -7.19
N THR A 113 16.50 0.56 -7.16
CA THR A 113 16.63 1.53 -8.24
C THR A 113 17.63 2.62 -7.86
N THR A 114 18.69 2.75 -8.65
CA THR A 114 19.72 3.79 -8.49
C THR A 114 19.31 5.11 -9.15
N VAL A 115 20.08 6.18 -8.97
CA VAL A 115 19.91 7.45 -9.72
C VAL A 115 18.51 8.06 -9.55
N THR A 116 17.93 7.89 -8.36
CA THR A 116 16.62 8.43 -8.00
C THR A 116 16.75 9.71 -7.19
N ARG A 117 15.73 10.56 -7.24
CA ARG A 117 15.54 11.75 -6.40
C ARG A 117 14.10 11.83 -5.94
N LEU A 118 13.93 12.56 -4.85
CA LEU A 118 12.63 13.03 -4.40
C LEU A 118 12.19 14.27 -5.22
N PRO A 119 10.87 14.48 -5.44
CA PRO A 119 9.79 13.59 -5.03
C PRO A 119 9.71 12.34 -5.93
N LEU A 120 9.01 11.32 -5.43
CA LEU A 120 8.68 10.10 -6.16
C LEU A 120 7.33 9.52 -5.69
N GLY A 121 6.77 8.62 -6.48
CA GLY A 121 5.53 7.96 -6.10
C GLY A 121 5.01 7.01 -7.16
N VAL A 122 3.69 6.98 -7.31
CA VAL A 122 2.95 6.00 -8.11
C VAL A 122 2.14 6.69 -9.19
N LEU A 123 1.98 6.02 -10.33
CA LEU A 123 1.12 6.45 -11.43
C LEU A 123 -0.27 5.85 -11.28
N ASP A 124 -1.22 6.37 -12.05
CA ASP A 124 -2.55 5.76 -12.22
C ASP A 124 -2.50 4.49 -13.09
N SER A 125 -1.41 4.31 -13.86
CA SER A 125 -1.20 3.11 -14.66
C SER A 125 -0.67 1.96 -13.81
N SER A 126 -1.12 0.75 -14.13
CA SER A 126 -0.58 -0.50 -13.61
C SER A 126 -0.12 -1.38 -14.75
N THR A 127 0.97 -2.13 -14.52
CA THR A 127 1.47 -3.13 -15.46
C THR A 127 1.51 -4.49 -14.77
N GLY A 128 0.81 -5.46 -15.35
CA GLY A 128 0.59 -6.75 -14.69
C GLY A 128 -0.22 -6.55 -13.40
N THR A 129 0.31 -6.98 -12.27
CA THR A 129 -0.36 -6.89 -10.97
C THR A 129 0.03 -5.67 -10.17
N MET A 130 0.97 -4.84 -10.62
CA MET A 130 1.52 -3.74 -9.82
C MET A 130 1.27 -2.39 -10.48
N ARG A 131 1.01 -1.36 -9.66
CA ARG A 131 1.04 0.05 -10.07
C ARG A 131 2.43 0.42 -10.56
N ASP A 132 2.52 1.20 -11.64
CA ASP A 132 3.81 1.69 -12.10
C ASP A 132 4.30 2.83 -11.20
N LEU A 133 5.61 2.91 -10.97
CA LEU A 133 6.18 4.01 -10.19
C LEU A 133 6.60 5.15 -11.11
N TRP A 134 6.70 6.35 -10.55
CA TRP A 134 7.47 7.44 -11.15
C TRP A 134 8.52 7.93 -10.17
N VAL A 135 9.68 8.31 -10.71
CA VAL A 135 10.79 8.87 -9.93
C VAL A 135 11.33 10.13 -10.59
N THR A 136 11.89 11.03 -9.78
CA THR A 136 12.69 12.13 -10.29
C THR A 136 14.11 11.66 -10.58
N VAL A 137 14.71 12.12 -11.68
CA VAL A 137 16.13 11.93 -12.04
C VAL A 137 16.78 13.28 -12.28
N GLY A 138 18.12 13.34 -12.26
CA GLY A 138 18.88 14.57 -12.54
C GLY A 138 20.35 14.48 -12.10
N GLY A 139 21.11 15.56 -12.26
CA GLY A 139 22.51 15.64 -11.80
C GLY A 139 23.46 14.65 -12.51
N GLY A 140 24.75 14.67 -12.15
CA GLY A 140 25.76 13.82 -12.81
C GLY A 140 25.89 14.06 -14.33
N GLY A 141 25.44 15.22 -14.84
CA GLY A 141 25.35 15.53 -16.26
C GLY A 141 23.99 15.22 -16.92
N LEU A 142 23.06 14.58 -16.19
CA LEU A 142 21.71 14.31 -16.67
C LEU A 142 20.78 15.51 -16.37
N PRO A 143 19.97 15.97 -17.35
CA PRO A 143 18.93 16.95 -17.07
C PRO A 143 17.89 16.41 -16.10
N THR A 144 17.33 17.29 -15.28
CA THR A 144 16.24 16.90 -14.37
C THR A 144 14.99 16.52 -15.16
N GLY A 145 14.32 15.46 -14.73
CA GLY A 145 13.05 15.05 -15.30
C GLY A 145 12.44 13.87 -14.57
N TYR A 146 11.31 13.38 -15.07
CA TYR A 146 10.60 12.25 -14.48
C TYR A 146 10.79 11.00 -15.31
N ARG A 147 10.80 9.86 -14.63
CA ARG A 147 10.91 8.54 -15.25
C ARG A 147 9.85 7.61 -14.71
N LYS A 148 9.13 6.97 -15.62
CA LYS A 148 8.25 5.85 -15.31
C LYS A 148 9.08 4.58 -15.12
N LEU A 149 8.80 3.89 -14.03
CA LEU A 149 9.32 2.57 -13.71
C LEU A 149 8.19 1.56 -13.87
N THR A 150 8.11 0.98 -15.06
CA THR A 150 7.12 -0.04 -15.39
C THR A 150 7.42 -1.34 -14.62
N TRP A 151 6.41 -1.98 -14.04
CA TRP A 151 6.60 -3.28 -13.40
C TRP A 151 7.03 -4.35 -14.41
N GLN A 152 8.13 -5.06 -14.14
CA GLN A 152 8.68 -6.05 -15.06
C GLN A 152 8.25 -7.50 -14.76
N GLY A 153 7.23 -7.70 -13.92
CA GLY A 153 6.75 -9.03 -13.51
C GLY A 153 7.42 -9.59 -12.25
N THR A 154 8.65 -9.16 -11.96
CA THR A 154 9.42 -9.61 -10.78
C THR A 154 10.04 -8.48 -9.98
N ALA A 155 10.41 -7.37 -10.64
CA ALA A 155 10.97 -6.19 -10.00
C ALA A 155 10.75 -4.93 -10.85
N TYR A 156 10.88 -3.76 -10.22
CA TYR A 156 11.02 -2.47 -10.92
C TYR A 156 12.43 -2.30 -11.52
N PRO A 157 12.59 -1.46 -12.56
CA PRO A 157 13.88 -1.22 -13.20
C PRO A 157 14.93 -0.69 -12.22
N SER A 158 16.16 -1.20 -12.31
CA SER A 158 17.26 -0.85 -11.40
C SER A 158 17.94 0.49 -11.70
N ASN A 159 17.67 1.08 -12.87
CA ASN A 159 18.20 2.37 -13.26
C ASN A 159 17.15 3.11 -14.13
N PRO A 160 16.67 4.29 -13.70
CA PRO A 160 15.62 5.04 -14.38
C PRO A 160 16.13 5.77 -15.65
N THR A 161 17.43 5.78 -15.90
CA THR A 161 18.06 6.51 -17.02
C THR A 161 18.24 5.67 -18.28
N VAL A 162 17.93 4.37 -18.20
CA VAL A 162 18.03 3.41 -19.31
C VAL A 162 16.74 2.60 -19.43
N ALA A 163 16.53 1.99 -20.59
CA ALA A 163 15.41 1.07 -20.78
C ALA A 163 15.43 -0.06 -19.72
N PRO A 164 14.27 -0.51 -19.21
CA PRO A 164 12.92 -0.20 -19.70
C PRO A 164 12.25 1.02 -19.06
N ALA A 165 12.99 1.87 -18.31
CA ALA A 165 12.40 3.10 -17.79
C ALA A 165 12.11 4.10 -18.92
N GLU A 166 11.00 4.82 -18.80
CA GLU A 166 10.49 5.72 -19.85
C GLU A 166 10.44 7.17 -19.34
N THR A 167 10.68 8.14 -20.22
CA THR A 167 10.49 9.55 -19.86
C THR A 167 9.00 9.88 -19.85
N ILE A 168 8.57 10.62 -18.83
CA ILE A 168 7.19 11.09 -18.69
C ILE A 168 7.17 12.59 -18.38
N ASP A 169 6.11 13.26 -18.82
CA ASP A 169 5.91 14.70 -18.60
C ASP A 169 4.97 14.99 -17.42
N GLN A 170 4.20 13.98 -16.97
CA GLN A 170 3.24 14.11 -15.88
C GLN A 170 3.57 13.12 -14.77
N MET A 171 3.63 13.64 -13.54
CA MET A 171 3.72 12.84 -12.33
C MET A 171 2.34 12.27 -11.96
N GLY A 172 2.34 11.22 -11.16
CA GLY A 172 1.13 10.75 -10.47
C GLY A 172 1.10 11.22 -9.02
N GLU A 173 0.49 10.41 -8.18
CA GLU A 173 0.46 10.61 -6.73
C GLU A 173 1.89 10.57 -6.16
N THR A 174 2.20 11.52 -5.28
CA THR A 174 3.49 11.58 -4.58
C THR A 174 3.41 10.80 -3.28
N ILE A 175 4.29 9.82 -3.11
CA ILE A 175 4.37 8.99 -1.90
C ILE A 175 5.49 9.50 -0.98
N ILE A 176 6.62 9.89 -1.56
CA ILE A 176 7.72 10.52 -0.81
C ILE A 176 7.95 11.90 -1.40
N ALA A 177 7.63 12.93 -0.64
CA ALA A 177 7.82 14.32 -1.02
C ALA A 177 9.31 14.69 -1.02
N ALA A 178 9.68 15.70 -1.81
CA ALA A 178 10.96 16.36 -1.60
C ALA A 178 10.93 17.11 -0.27
N ASP A 179 12.04 17.09 0.46
CA ASP A 179 12.21 17.99 1.61
C ASP A 179 12.01 19.43 1.15
N LYS A 180 11.35 20.23 1.99
CA LYS A 180 11.27 21.68 1.78
C LYS A 180 12.71 22.22 1.75
N PRO A 181 13.15 22.94 0.71
CA PRO A 181 14.46 23.55 0.74
C PRO A 181 14.54 24.47 1.97
N ALA A 182 15.61 24.33 2.75
CA ALA A 182 15.95 25.31 3.76
C ALA A 182 16.08 26.66 3.02
N GLY A 183 15.16 27.58 3.31
CA GLY A 183 15.12 28.91 2.72
C GLY A 183 16.29 29.78 3.17
#